data_AF-A0A183H9X7-F1
#
_entry.id   AF-A0A183H9X7-F1
#
_cell.length_a   1.000
_cell.length_b   1.000
_cell.length_c   1.000
_cell.angle_alpha   90.00
_cell.angle_beta   90.00
_cell.angle_gamma   90.00
#
_symmetry.space_group_name_H-M   'P 1'
#
loop_
_entity.id
_entity.type
_entity.pdbx_description
1 polymer ?
#
loop_
_entity_poly.entity_id
_entity_poly.type
_entity_poly.pdbx_seq_one_letter_code
_entity_poly.pdbx_strand_id
1 'polypeptide(L)'
;MHRNESPIFQDWLEFVIFPEEVILNEPVERWPLCDCLISFHATDFPLHKAIEYERLRHPYVINDLYRQYDLLDRRKVFRALACAGIEHPRHGVLLRNEEGEVGKFIFKLLYHSCVLLLISSSLSFMFQGTLKEFSDHIEVNGMVFNKPFVEKPLSAEDHNVYIYYPSSVGGGSQRLFRKINNRSSWYSPVSTVRREGSYIYEDFIPADGTDVKVYAVGPYYAHAEARKAPGLDGKVERDSHGKEVRYPVILSSKEKLIARKVVMAFGQTVCGFDLLRANGKSFVCDVNGFSFVKTSTKYYEDTAKILGNTILRRLASSMSIPWQIPYQDDDPPLVSTPSGKIMELRCVIAIIRHGDRTPKQKMKIVVTDQRFFDLFKKYNGFNKNEIKMKRPNQLMEVLELAREILHEQQVKILLLGDFTSLVHRNESLKEMESCEDNGGSSSKLERDLEQCEEAIEKWDQVRTVLEMYGHFSGINRKVQLKYLKPREIKNSDDEEMHQQSALLLILKWGGELTTAGNLQAEALGKLFRTLYPGIRRADGKSCPEDTQGLGFLRLHSTYRHDLKIYASDEGRVQMTAAAFAKIRHMI
;
A
#
# COMPACT_ATOMS: atom_id res chain seq x y z
N MET A 1 -21.77 -20.54 -25.30
CA MET A 1 -21.62 -19.08 -25.23
C MET A 1 -22.30 -18.49 -26.45
N HIS A 2 -23.27 -17.59 -26.27
CA HIS A 2 -23.93 -16.92 -27.38
C HIS A 2 -22.93 -16.07 -28.17
N ARG A 3 -22.97 -16.18 -29.50
CA ARG A 3 -22.22 -15.35 -30.46
C ARG A 3 -22.69 -13.90 -30.34
N ASN A 4 -22.04 -13.13 -29.48
CA ASN A 4 -22.03 -11.68 -29.58
C ASN A 4 -20.68 -11.30 -30.17
N GLU A 5 -20.60 -11.44 -31.49
CA GLU A 5 -19.46 -11.02 -32.28
C GLU A 5 -19.30 -9.50 -32.16
N SER A 6 -18.07 -9.03 -31.92
CA SER A 6 -17.79 -7.60 -31.96
C SER A 6 -17.86 -7.16 -33.43
N PRO A 7 -18.71 -6.17 -33.79
CA PRO A 7 -18.98 -5.81 -35.18
C PRO A 7 -17.78 -5.22 -35.94
N ILE A 8 -16.62 -5.05 -35.28
CA ILE A 8 -15.42 -4.39 -35.83
C ILE A 8 -14.54 -5.34 -36.64
N PHE A 9 -14.54 -6.64 -36.31
CA PHE A 9 -13.59 -7.61 -36.89
C PHE A 9 -14.24 -8.74 -37.70
N GLN A 10 -15.58 -8.78 -37.77
CA GLN A 10 -16.33 -9.86 -38.41
C GLN A 10 -15.95 -10.07 -39.88
N ASP A 11 -15.58 -9.00 -40.58
CA ASP A 11 -15.22 -9.09 -42.00
C ASP A 11 -13.82 -9.69 -42.24
N TRP A 12 -12.99 -9.82 -41.19
CA TRP A 12 -11.57 -10.16 -41.33
C TRP A 12 -11.10 -11.33 -40.46
N LEU A 13 -11.80 -11.64 -39.37
CA LEU A 13 -11.40 -12.69 -38.41
C LEU A 13 -12.49 -13.75 -38.28
N GLU A 14 -12.13 -15.00 -38.59
CA GLU A 14 -12.92 -16.19 -38.26
C GLU A 14 -12.28 -16.91 -37.06
N PHE A 15 -13.11 -17.34 -36.10
CA PHE A 15 -12.64 -18.05 -34.90
C PHE A 15 -12.92 -19.54 -35.00
N VAL A 16 -11.87 -20.34 -34.95
CA VAL A 16 -11.96 -21.81 -34.91
C VAL A 16 -11.47 -22.30 -33.55
N ILE A 17 -12.36 -22.92 -32.77
CA ILE A 17 -11.99 -23.59 -31.51
C ILE A 17 -11.69 -25.04 -31.84
N PHE A 18 -10.44 -25.45 -31.59
CA PHE A 18 -10.02 -26.82 -31.87
C PHE A 18 -10.72 -27.75 -30.88
N PRO A 19 -11.44 -28.80 -31.34
CA PRO A 19 -12.10 -29.73 -30.45
C PRO A 19 -11.08 -30.45 -29.55
N GLU A 20 -11.43 -30.63 -28.27
CA GLU A 20 -10.55 -31.31 -27.29
C GLU A 20 -10.19 -32.73 -27.74
N GLU A 21 -11.16 -33.49 -28.27
CA GLU A 21 -10.93 -34.83 -28.80
C GLU A 21 -9.89 -34.85 -29.92
N VAL A 22 -9.89 -33.85 -30.80
CA VAL A 22 -8.90 -33.69 -31.88
C VAL A 22 -7.53 -33.37 -31.30
N ILE A 23 -7.47 -32.45 -30.32
CA ILE A 23 -6.22 -32.07 -29.65
C ILE A 23 -5.58 -33.29 -28.97
N LEU A 24 -6.38 -34.11 -28.28
CA LEU A 24 -5.88 -35.26 -27.52
C LEU A 24 -5.54 -36.44 -28.45
N ASN A 25 -6.46 -36.83 -29.32
CA ASN A 25 -6.40 -38.13 -29.99
C ASN A 25 -5.89 -38.08 -31.44
N GLU A 26 -6.13 -36.98 -32.16
CA GLU A 26 -5.76 -36.91 -33.59
C GLU A 26 -4.33 -36.38 -33.79
N PRO A 27 -3.59 -36.86 -34.81
CA PRO A 27 -2.29 -36.32 -35.15
C PRO A 27 -2.39 -34.87 -35.66
N VAL A 28 -1.34 -34.08 -35.50
CA VAL A 28 -1.36 -32.61 -35.70
C VAL A 28 -1.65 -32.19 -37.15
N GLU A 29 -1.41 -33.07 -38.12
CA GLU A 29 -1.73 -32.87 -39.52
C GLU A 29 -3.23 -32.72 -39.76
N ARG A 30 -4.06 -33.36 -38.92
CA ARG A 30 -5.53 -33.35 -39.00
C ARG A 30 -6.17 -32.23 -38.19
N TRP A 31 -5.39 -31.46 -37.46
CA TRP A 31 -5.93 -30.32 -36.71
C TRP A 31 -6.43 -29.24 -37.68
N PRO A 32 -7.46 -28.45 -37.30
CA PRO A 32 -7.95 -27.36 -38.13
C PRO A 32 -6.83 -26.38 -38.49
N LEU A 33 -6.88 -25.79 -39.68
CA LEU A 33 -5.90 -24.78 -40.11
C LEU A 33 -6.21 -23.42 -39.47
N CYS A 34 -5.16 -22.65 -39.19
CA CYS A 34 -5.29 -21.26 -38.76
C CYS A 34 -4.06 -20.44 -39.15
N ASP A 35 -4.26 -19.16 -39.45
CA ASP A 35 -3.17 -18.20 -39.70
C ASP A 35 -2.58 -17.65 -38.39
N CYS A 36 -3.37 -17.69 -37.31
CA CYS A 36 -3.00 -17.25 -35.97
C CYS A 36 -3.38 -18.31 -34.95
N LEU A 37 -2.46 -18.65 -34.05
CA LEU A 37 -2.66 -19.64 -32.99
C LEU A 37 -2.62 -18.98 -31.62
N ILE A 38 -3.71 -19.16 -30.86
CA ILE A 38 -3.77 -18.90 -29.42
C ILE A 38 -3.84 -20.25 -28.74
N SER A 39 -2.74 -20.68 -28.12
CA SER A 39 -2.67 -21.96 -27.42
C SER A 39 -1.85 -21.80 -26.14
N PHE A 40 -2.24 -22.52 -25.10
CA PHE A 40 -1.65 -22.44 -23.77
C PHE A 40 -1.81 -23.75 -23.01
N HIS A 41 -0.82 -24.04 -22.17
CA HIS A 41 -0.80 -25.21 -21.32
C HIS A 41 -1.88 -25.14 -20.23
N ALA A 42 -2.52 -26.29 -20.01
CA ALA A 42 -3.35 -26.59 -18.85
C ALA A 42 -3.04 -28.04 -18.44
N THR A 43 -3.54 -28.46 -17.29
CA THR A 43 -3.43 -29.87 -16.86
C THR A 43 -3.96 -30.78 -17.97
N ASP A 44 -3.20 -31.82 -18.30
CA ASP A 44 -3.47 -32.81 -19.37
C ASP A 44 -3.39 -32.26 -20.82
N PHE A 45 -3.01 -30.99 -21.02
CA PHE A 45 -2.85 -30.44 -22.37
C PHE A 45 -1.54 -30.90 -23.04
N PRO A 46 -1.58 -31.50 -24.24
CA PRO A 46 -0.39 -32.00 -24.92
C PRO A 46 0.39 -30.85 -25.60
N LEU A 47 1.13 -30.07 -24.80
CA LEU A 47 1.91 -28.91 -25.28
C LEU A 47 2.89 -29.28 -26.40
N HIS A 48 3.47 -30.49 -26.34
CA HIS A 48 4.36 -30.99 -27.39
C HIS A 48 3.67 -31.08 -28.76
N LYS A 49 2.40 -31.52 -28.83
CA LYS A 49 1.61 -31.54 -30.07
C LYS A 49 1.32 -30.13 -30.57
N ALA A 50 1.03 -29.19 -29.67
CA ALA A 50 0.84 -27.79 -30.06
C ALA A 50 2.11 -27.20 -30.71
N ILE A 51 3.29 -27.51 -30.16
CA ILE A 51 4.59 -27.12 -30.74
C ILE A 51 4.83 -27.80 -32.09
N GLU A 52 4.47 -29.07 -32.23
CA GLU A 52 4.57 -29.81 -33.49
C GLU A 52 3.65 -29.19 -34.57
N TYR A 53 2.42 -28.83 -34.20
CA TYR A 53 1.49 -28.10 -35.05
C TYR A 53 2.06 -26.72 -35.46
N GLU A 54 2.65 -25.97 -34.52
CA GLU A 54 3.33 -24.69 -34.81
C GLU A 54 4.45 -24.88 -35.84
N ARG A 55 5.27 -25.92 -35.70
CA ARG A 55 6.36 -26.24 -36.65
C ARG A 55 5.85 -26.67 -38.01
N LEU A 56 4.73 -27.40 -38.06
CA LEU A 56 4.16 -27.91 -39.31
C LEU A 56 3.45 -26.80 -40.09
N ARG A 57 2.70 -25.92 -39.41
CA ARG A 57 1.79 -24.96 -40.04
C ARG A 57 2.30 -23.51 -40.01
N HIS A 58 3.30 -23.20 -39.19
CA HIS A 58 3.88 -21.87 -39.03
C HIS A 58 2.87 -20.72 -38.80
N PRO A 59 1.85 -20.88 -37.93
CA PRO A 59 0.90 -19.81 -37.64
C PRO A 59 1.59 -18.67 -36.88
N TYR A 60 1.00 -17.47 -36.89
CA TYR A 60 1.37 -16.43 -35.94
C TYR A 60 0.93 -16.83 -34.52
N VAL A 61 1.89 -17.13 -33.65
CA VAL A 61 1.61 -17.56 -32.27
C VAL A 61 1.51 -16.36 -31.32
N ILE A 62 0.38 -16.24 -30.60
CA ILE A 62 0.12 -15.16 -29.65
C ILE A 62 0.86 -15.35 -28.32
N ASN A 63 0.89 -16.57 -27.80
CA ASN A 63 1.61 -16.93 -26.59
C ASN A 63 2.64 -18.00 -26.94
N ASP A 64 3.92 -17.66 -26.87
CA ASP A 64 5.05 -18.54 -27.24
C ASP A 64 4.91 -19.90 -26.53
N LEU A 65 4.82 -20.98 -27.32
CA LEU A 65 4.57 -22.34 -26.81
C LEU A 65 5.80 -22.93 -26.12
N TYR A 66 7.00 -22.64 -26.62
CA TYR A 66 8.26 -23.14 -26.03
C TYR A 66 8.47 -22.57 -24.64
N ARG A 67 8.16 -21.28 -24.47
CA ARG A 67 8.28 -20.59 -23.18
C ARG A 67 7.31 -21.10 -22.13
N GLN A 68 6.26 -21.84 -22.51
CA GLN A 68 5.33 -22.41 -21.54
C GLN A 68 5.98 -23.52 -20.70
N TYR A 69 6.95 -24.28 -21.25
CA TYR A 69 7.76 -25.20 -20.44
C TYR A 69 8.63 -24.49 -19.41
N ASP A 70 8.99 -23.23 -19.64
CA ASP A 70 9.72 -22.44 -18.65
C ASP A 70 8.82 -21.99 -17.49
N LEU A 71 7.52 -21.83 -17.74
CA LEU A 71 6.53 -21.47 -16.72
C LEU A 71 6.22 -22.62 -15.75
N LEU A 72 6.41 -23.87 -16.17
CA LEU A 72 6.17 -25.06 -15.34
C LEU A 72 7.25 -25.28 -14.26
N ASP A 73 8.40 -24.60 -14.38
CA ASP A 73 9.52 -24.71 -13.44
C ASP A 73 9.85 -23.35 -12.82
N ARG A 74 9.56 -23.20 -11.52
CA ARG A 74 9.76 -21.93 -10.79
C ARG A 74 11.22 -21.43 -10.83
N ARG A 75 12.19 -22.32 -11.00
CA ARG A 75 13.61 -21.95 -11.13
C ARG A 75 13.85 -21.16 -12.42
N LYS A 76 13.23 -21.62 -13.52
CA LYS A 76 13.31 -20.95 -14.82
C LYS A 76 12.54 -19.63 -14.80
N VAL A 77 11.38 -19.60 -14.14
CA VAL A 77 10.61 -18.36 -13.92
C VAL A 77 11.47 -17.30 -13.21
N PHE A 78 12.05 -17.63 -12.06
CA PHE A 78 12.87 -16.68 -11.31
C PHE A 78 14.15 -16.28 -12.07
N ARG A 79 14.76 -17.19 -12.81
CA ARG A 79 15.87 -16.86 -13.71
C ARG A 79 15.46 -15.85 -14.79
N ALA A 80 14.31 -16.05 -15.43
CA ALA A 80 13.81 -15.12 -16.46
C ALA A 80 13.51 -13.73 -15.88
N LEU A 81 12.91 -13.66 -14.68
CA LEU A 81 12.69 -12.41 -13.96
C LEU A 81 14.01 -11.69 -13.65
N ALA A 82 15.00 -12.42 -13.15
CA ALA A 82 16.34 -11.87 -12.87
C ALA A 82 17.01 -11.32 -14.14
N CYS A 83 17.01 -12.10 -15.24
CA CYS A 83 17.58 -11.66 -16.52
C CYS A 83 16.89 -10.42 -17.10
N ALA A 84 15.58 -10.24 -16.84
CA ALA A 84 14.83 -9.06 -17.25
C ALA A 84 15.01 -7.84 -16.32
N GLY A 85 15.78 -7.99 -15.23
CA GLY A 85 15.93 -6.97 -14.20
C GLY A 85 14.58 -6.62 -13.56
N ILE A 86 13.80 -7.64 -13.21
CA ILE A 86 12.53 -7.54 -12.49
C ILE A 86 12.78 -7.96 -11.04
N GLU A 87 12.37 -7.11 -10.10
CA GLU A 87 12.46 -7.39 -8.66
C GLU A 87 11.57 -8.58 -8.30
N HIS A 88 12.15 -9.54 -7.58
CA HIS A 88 11.51 -10.75 -7.07
C HIS A 88 12.16 -11.13 -5.72
N PRO A 89 11.52 -11.96 -4.89
CA PRO A 89 12.10 -12.37 -3.60
C PRO A 89 13.48 -13.01 -3.76
N ARG A 90 14.39 -12.68 -2.85
CA ARG A 90 15.69 -13.38 -2.75
C ARG A 90 15.38 -14.84 -2.43
N HIS A 91 15.99 -15.75 -3.18
CA HIS A 91 15.67 -17.16 -3.09
C HIS A 91 16.90 -18.05 -3.25
N GLY A 92 16.80 -19.27 -2.73
CA GLY A 92 17.77 -20.36 -2.86
C GLY A 92 17.08 -21.64 -3.28
N VAL A 93 17.73 -22.43 -4.13
CA VAL A 93 17.20 -23.69 -4.66
C VAL A 93 17.84 -24.86 -3.92
N LEU A 94 17.03 -25.77 -3.38
CA LEU A 94 17.46 -27.01 -2.77
C LEU A 94 17.01 -28.18 -3.65
N LEU A 95 17.96 -28.95 -4.20
CA LEU A 95 17.68 -30.15 -4.96
C LEU A 95 17.93 -31.38 -4.11
N ARG A 96 17.05 -32.38 -4.22
CA ARG A 96 17.20 -33.70 -3.60
C ARG A 96 17.06 -34.80 -4.63
N ASN A 97 17.84 -35.87 -4.51
CA ASN A 97 17.60 -37.11 -5.25
C ASN A 97 16.46 -37.93 -4.61
N GLU A 98 16.15 -39.08 -5.22
CA GLU A 98 15.11 -40.00 -4.75
C GLU A 98 15.40 -40.57 -3.35
N GLU A 99 16.66 -40.59 -2.95
CA GLU A 99 17.13 -41.04 -1.62
C GLU A 99 17.15 -39.91 -0.58
N GLY A 100 16.75 -38.68 -0.96
CA GLY A 100 16.68 -37.51 -0.07
C GLY A 100 18.01 -36.77 0.14
N GLU A 101 19.09 -37.23 -0.48
CA GLU A 101 20.41 -36.60 -0.46
C GLU A 101 20.41 -35.27 -1.21
N VAL A 102 21.14 -34.29 -0.68
CA VAL A 102 21.05 -32.91 -1.14
C VAL A 102 22.08 -32.62 -2.23
N GLY A 103 21.61 -32.26 -3.42
CA GLY A 103 22.42 -31.84 -4.56
C GLY A 103 22.67 -30.32 -4.59
N LYS A 104 23.85 -29.90 -5.07
CA LYS A 104 24.16 -28.48 -5.30
C LYS A 104 23.94 -28.15 -6.77
N PHE A 105 23.17 -27.09 -7.04
CA PHE A 105 23.19 -26.47 -8.36
C PHE A 105 24.23 -25.35 -8.35
N ILE A 106 25.39 -25.57 -8.97
CA ILE A 106 26.38 -24.50 -9.15
C ILE A 106 26.00 -23.72 -10.41
N PHE A 107 25.24 -22.64 -10.25
CA PHE A 107 25.27 -21.56 -11.24
C PHE A 107 26.48 -20.69 -10.87
N LYS A 108 27.63 -20.93 -11.51
CA LYS A 108 28.76 -20.02 -11.40
C LYS A 108 28.27 -18.67 -11.93
N LEU A 109 28.26 -17.67 -11.04
CA LEU A 109 27.91 -16.28 -11.30
C LEU A 109 28.47 -15.82 -12.66
N LEU A 110 27.58 -15.60 -13.62
CA LEU A 110 27.76 -14.60 -14.67
C LEU A 110 26.68 -13.54 -14.50
N TYR A 111 26.68 -12.91 -13.31
CA TYR A 111 26.10 -11.58 -13.12
C TYR A 111 27.11 -10.54 -13.61
N HIS A 112 27.40 -10.53 -14.93
CA HIS A 112 27.89 -9.38 -15.67
C HIS A 112 27.91 -9.75 -17.16
N SER A 113 27.20 -8.96 -17.95
CA SER A 113 27.03 -9.03 -19.42
C SER A 113 26.17 -10.18 -19.97
N CYS A 114 25.07 -9.78 -20.62
CA CYS A 114 24.34 -10.60 -21.59
C CYS A 114 25.28 -10.99 -22.74
N VAL A 115 25.90 -12.17 -22.68
CA VAL A 115 26.40 -12.85 -23.87
C VAL A 115 26.11 -14.34 -23.75
N LEU A 116 25.38 -14.83 -24.75
CA LEU A 116 25.12 -16.24 -25.01
C LEU A 116 26.46 -16.97 -25.18
N LEU A 117 26.72 -18.01 -24.38
CA LEU A 117 27.65 -19.05 -24.79
C LEU A 117 27.05 -20.42 -24.51
N LEU A 118 26.84 -21.14 -25.60
CA LEU A 118 26.63 -22.58 -25.67
C LEU A 118 27.64 -23.27 -24.76
N ILE A 119 27.16 -23.93 -23.70
CA ILE A 119 27.96 -24.92 -23.00
C ILE A 119 27.24 -26.26 -23.15
N SER A 120 27.81 -27.02 -24.07
CA SER A 120 27.81 -28.47 -24.23
C SER A 120 27.31 -29.28 -23.04
N SER A 121 26.44 -30.23 -23.38
CA SER A 121 25.99 -31.51 -22.80
C SER A 121 26.85 -32.26 -21.73
N SER A 122 27.53 -31.58 -20.81
CA SER A 122 28.21 -32.22 -19.68
C SER A 122 28.13 -31.34 -18.43
N LEU A 123 26.92 -31.16 -17.89
CA LEU A 123 26.73 -30.56 -16.57
C LEU A 123 26.97 -31.66 -15.52
N SER A 124 28.19 -31.73 -14.97
CA SER A 124 28.48 -32.65 -13.87
C SER A 124 27.63 -32.25 -12.65
N PHE A 125 26.63 -33.07 -12.31
CA PHE A 125 25.92 -32.99 -11.03
C PHE A 125 26.94 -33.20 -9.91
N MET A 126 27.28 -32.14 -9.18
CA MET A 126 28.03 -32.27 -7.93
C MET A 126 27.03 -32.35 -6.76
N PHE A 127 26.91 -33.53 -6.17
CA PHE A 127 26.11 -33.79 -4.97
C PHE A 127 26.77 -33.20 -3.71
N GLN A 128 26.76 -31.88 -3.58
CA GLN A 128 27.25 -31.17 -2.38
C GLN A 128 26.32 -30.04 -1.95
N GLY A 129 25.00 -30.24 -2.06
CA GLY A 129 24.06 -29.25 -1.54
C GLY A 129 23.98 -29.38 -0.02
N THR A 130 23.73 -28.29 0.68
CA THR A 130 23.65 -28.31 2.14
C THR A 130 22.38 -27.61 2.61
N LEU A 131 21.58 -28.31 3.41
CA LEU A 131 20.52 -27.72 4.21
C LEU A 131 20.90 -27.87 5.68
N LYS A 132 21.06 -26.75 6.38
CA LYS A 132 21.12 -26.73 7.84
C LYS A 132 19.89 -26.02 8.35
N GLU A 133 19.25 -26.60 9.36
CA GLU A 133 18.04 -26.05 9.96
C GLU A 133 18.30 -25.72 11.41
N PHE A 134 17.87 -24.52 11.81
CA PHE A 134 17.97 -23.99 13.15
C PHE A 134 16.56 -23.61 13.66
N SER A 135 16.45 -23.10 14.88
CA SER A 135 15.14 -22.75 15.47
C SER A 135 14.38 -21.72 14.63
N ASP A 136 15.05 -20.61 14.28
CA ASP A 136 14.44 -19.43 13.63
C ASP A 136 15.02 -19.09 12.25
N HIS A 137 15.85 -19.96 11.68
CA HIS A 137 16.35 -19.79 10.32
C HIS A 137 16.77 -21.13 9.71
N ILE A 138 16.96 -21.10 8.40
CA ILE A 138 17.62 -22.18 7.65
C ILE A 138 18.81 -21.63 6.87
N GLU A 139 19.77 -22.48 6.57
CA GLU A 139 20.88 -22.21 5.68
C GLU A 139 20.80 -23.16 4.49
N VAL A 140 20.52 -22.62 3.30
CA VAL A 140 20.41 -23.37 2.04
C VAL A 140 21.59 -23.00 1.16
N ASN A 141 22.50 -23.95 0.94
CA ASN A 141 23.73 -23.74 0.14
C ASN A 141 24.55 -22.51 0.59
N GLY A 142 24.61 -22.27 1.90
CA GLY A 142 25.30 -21.11 2.51
C GLY A 142 24.46 -19.82 2.56
N MET A 143 23.26 -19.81 1.97
CA MET A 143 22.33 -18.67 2.07
C MET A 143 21.43 -18.83 3.29
N VAL A 144 21.48 -17.86 4.19
CA VAL A 144 20.61 -17.83 5.39
C VAL A 144 19.25 -17.24 5.03
N PHE A 145 18.17 -17.89 5.47
CA PHE A 145 16.78 -17.41 5.40
C PHE A 145 16.19 -17.42 6.81
N ASN A 146 15.94 -16.24 7.35
CA ASN A 146 15.33 -16.08 8.67
C ASN A 146 13.82 -16.28 8.57
N LYS A 147 13.19 -16.83 9.62
CA LYS A 147 11.73 -16.88 9.70
C LYS A 147 11.17 -15.46 9.92
N PRO A 148 10.09 -15.05 9.23
CA PRO A 148 9.36 -15.88 8.27
C PRO A 148 10.05 -16.03 6.91
N PHE A 149 9.98 -17.23 6.35
CA PHE A 149 10.41 -17.54 4.98
C PHE A 149 9.38 -18.44 4.29
N VAL A 150 9.42 -18.51 2.96
CA VAL A 150 8.50 -19.30 2.13
C VAL A 150 9.24 -20.46 1.47
N GLU A 151 8.62 -21.63 1.42
CA GLU A 151 9.08 -22.83 0.75
C GLU A 151 8.10 -23.22 -0.36
N LYS A 152 8.57 -23.22 -1.62
CA LYS A 152 7.78 -23.53 -2.81
C LYS A 152 8.30 -24.81 -3.48
N PRO A 153 7.43 -25.74 -3.91
CA PRO A 153 7.83 -26.82 -4.82
C PRO A 153 8.49 -26.28 -6.09
N LEU A 154 9.41 -27.03 -6.71
CA LEU A 154 10.01 -26.60 -7.98
C LEU A 154 8.98 -26.51 -9.11
N SER A 155 8.04 -27.46 -9.14
CA SER A 155 6.93 -27.44 -10.08
C SER A 155 6.02 -26.26 -9.78
N ALA A 156 5.73 -25.44 -10.79
CA ALA A 156 4.77 -24.36 -10.68
C ALA A 156 3.32 -24.87 -10.57
N GLU A 157 3.07 -26.11 -11.01
CA GLU A 157 1.76 -26.75 -10.92
C GLU A 157 1.47 -27.31 -9.52
N ASP A 158 2.51 -27.54 -8.71
CA ASP A 158 2.34 -27.86 -7.31
C ASP A 158 2.13 -26.58 -6.49
N HIS A 159 0.93 -26.46 -5.93
CA HIS A 159 0.47 -25.31 -5.17
C HIS A 159 0.66 -25.49 -3.64
N ASN A 160 1.35 -26.55 -3.20
CA ASN A 160 1.64 -26.81 -1.79
C ASN A 160 2.80 -25.93 -1.28
N VAL A 161 2.52 -24.64 -1.11
CA VAL A 161 3.48 -23.61 -0.67
C VAL A 161 3.40 -23.43 0.84
N TYR A 162 4.54 -23.50 1.54
CA TYR A 162 4.57 -23.40 3.00
C TYR A 162 5.25 -22.10 3.45
N ILE A 163 4.74 -21.49 4.52
CA ILE A 163 5.33 -20.30 5.17
C ILE A 163 5.68 -20.70 6.59
N TYR A 164 6.93 -20.51 7.00
CA TYR A 164 7.40 -20.89 8.34
C TYR A 164 7.48 -19.66 9.23
N TYR A 165 6.95 -19.71 10.45
CA TYR A 165 6.90 -18.55 11.35
C TYR A 165 7.96 -18.62 12.45
N PRO A 166 8.50 -17.47 12.91
CA PRO A 166 9.50 -17.45 13.97
C PRO A 166 8.89 -17.85 15.33
N SER A 167 9.72 -18.41 16.20
CA SER A 167 9.34 -18.77 17.57
C SER A 167 8.81 -17.59 18.37
N SER A 168 9.25 -16.36 18.06
CA SER A 168 8.78 -15.13 18.69
C SER A 168 7.29 -14.82 18.49
N VAL A 169 6.64 -15.43 17.49
CA VAL A 169 5.19 -15.30 17.23
C VAL A 169 4.44 -16.61 17.41
N GLY A 170 5.05 -17.60 18.08
CA GLY A 170 4.45 -18.91 18.37
C GLY A 170 4.94 -20.06 17.49
N GLY A 171 5.78 -19.79 16.50
CA GLY A 171 6.32 -20.82 15.59
C GLY A 171 5.27 -21.40 14.65
N GLY A 172 5.52 -22.64 14.20
CA GLY A 172 4.65 -23.36 13.27
C GLY A 172 4.84 -22.97 11.81
N SER A 173 3.89 -23.39 10.98
CA SER A 173 3.86 -23.11 9.54
C SER A 173 2.45 -22.96 8.99
N GLN A 174 2.28 -22.08 8.02
CA GLN A 174 1.07 -21.97 7.20
C GLN A 174 1.25 -22.79 5.93
N ARG A 175 0.29 -23.69 5.66
CA ARG A 175 0.35 -24.60 4.50
C ARG A 175 -0.71 -24.21 3.50
N LEU A 176 -0.29 -23.58 2.41
CA LEU A 176 -1.15 -23.16 1.31
C LEU A 176 -1.38 -24.33 0.37
N PHE A 177 -2.54 -24.33 -0.28
CA PHE A 177 -2.92 -25.34 -1.26
C PHE A 177 -3.90 -24.75 -2.27
N ARG A 178 -4.09 -25.45 -3.40
CA ARG A 178 -5.12 -25.10 -4.39
C ARG A 178 -6.47 -25.02 -3.68
N LYS A 179 -7.12 -23.84 -3.73
CA LYS A 179 -8.35 -23.55 -2.98
C LYS A 179 -9.39 -24.68 -3.06
N ILE A 180 -9.85 -25.13 -1.89
CA ILE A 180 -10.94 -26.11 -1.72
C ILE A 180 -12.03 -25.42 -0.90
N ASN A 181 -13.22 -25.26 -1.48
CA ASN A 181 -14.35 -24.56 -0.85
C ASN A 181 -13.97 -23.14 -0.38
N ASN A 182 -13.96 -22.91 0.93
CA ASN A 182 -13.68 -21.61 1.56
C ASN A 182 -12.28 -21.51 2.17
N ARG A 183 -11.39 -22.46 1.85
CA ARG A 183 -10.04 -22.53 2.41
C ARG A 183 -8.99 -22.51 1.30
N SER A 184 -7.91 -21.79 1.57
CA SER A 184 -6.73 -21.66 0.72
C SER A 184 -5.41 -21.98 1.46
N SER A 185 -5.49 -22.09 2.79
CA SER A 185 -4.40 -22.59 3.63
C SER A 185 -4.93 -23.09 4.97
N TRP A 186 -4.04 -23.72 5.75
CA TRP A 186 -4.28 -24.09 7.14
C TRP A 186 -3.00 -23.94 7.97
N TYR A 187 -3.16 -23.65 9.27
CA TYR A 187 -2.05 -23.54 10.20
C TYR A 187 -1.64 -24.91 10.74
N SER A 188 -0.35 -25.20 10.70
CA SER A 188 0.28 -26.39 11.26
C SER A 188 1.22 -26.02 12.41
N PRO A 189 1.23 -26.76 13.52
CA PRO A 189 2.22 -26.54 14.59
C PRO A 189 3.65 -26.96 14.17
N VAL A 190 3.79 -27.67 13.04
CA VAL A 190 5.08 -28.15 12.56
C VAL A 190 5.95 -26.96 12.11
N SER A 191 7.10 -26.81 12.75
CA SER A 191 8.04 -25.70 12.52
C SER A 191 9.25 -26.09 11.65
N THR A 192 9.29 -27.34 11.20
CA THR A 192 10.40 -27.93 10.44
C THR A 192 10.11 -28.01 8.94
N VAL A 193 11.15 -27.80 8.12
CA VAL A 193 11.03 -27.85 6.65
C VAL A 193 10.81 -29.26 6.10
N ARG A 194 10.24 -29.37 4.89
CA ARG A 194 10.05 -30.67 4.24
C ARG A 194 11.40 -31.34 3.93
N ARG A 195 11.46 -32.66 4.14
CA ARG A 195 12.67 -33.47 3.98
C ARG A 195 12.74 -34.22 2.66
N GLU A 196 11.60 -34.48 2.05
CA GLU A 196 11.46 -35.16 0.76
C GLU A 196 11.12 -34.15 -0.32
N GLY A 197 11.63 -34.36 -1.54
CA GLY A 197 11.39 -33.45 -2.65
C GLY A 197 12.31 -32.24 -2.71
N SER A 198 12.24 -31.52 -3.83
CA SER A 198 13.08 -30.35 -4.10
C SER A 198 12.25 -29.06 -3.99
N TYR A 199 12.88 -28.00 -3.47
CA TYR A 199 12.17 -26.76 -3.12
C TYR A 199 12.98 -25.50 -3.43
N ILE A 200 12.25 -24.40 -3.60
CA ILE A 200 12.78 -23.04 -3.54
C ILE A 200 12.45 -22.48 -2.16
N TYR A 201 13.45 -21.94 -1.47
CA TYR A 201 13.29 -21.16 -0.26
C TYR A 201 13.47 -19.69 -0.58
N GLU A 202 12.54 -18.83 -0.18
CA GLU A 202 12.60 -17.39 -0.45
C GLU A 202 12.27 -16.55 0.79
N ASP A 203 12.79 -15.32 0.79
CA ASP A 203 12.46 -14.34 1.83
C ASP A 203 10.95 -14.05 1.82
N PHE A 204 10.32 -14.08 3.01
CA PHE A 204 8.93 -13.66 3.14
C PHE A 204 8.83 -12.14 2.96
N ILE A 205 8.00 -11.72 2.00
CA ILE A 205 7.76 -10.30 1.75
C ILE A 205 6.53 -9.86 2.56
N PRO A 206 6.66 -8.94 3.53
CA PRO A 206 5.55 -8.50 4.39
C PRO A 206 4.65 -7.53 3.63
N ALA A 207 3.83 -8.06 2.73
CA ALA A 207 2.82 -7.29 2.02
C ALA A 207 1.66 -6.86 2.95
N ASP A 208 0.86 -5.88 2.52
CA ASP A 208 -0.30 -5.34 3.25
C ASP A 208 -1.49 -6.32 3.38
N GLY A 209 -1.23 -7.62 3.50
CA GLY A 209 -2.24 -8.67 3.65
C GLY A 209 -3.02 -9.01 2.37
N THR A 210 -2.59 -8.48 1.21
CA THR A 210 -3.22 -8.75 -0.08
C THR A 210 -2.19 -9.08 -1.15
N ASP A 211 -2.58 -9.97 -2.06
CA ASP A 211 -1.83 -10.32 -3.26
C ASP A 211 -2.42 -9.56 -4.44
N VAL A 212 -1.58 -8.82 -5.18
CA VAL A 212 -2.01 -8.10 -6.39
C VAL A 212 -1.85 -9.03 -7.58
N LYS A 213 -2.97 -9.40 -8.20
CA LYS A 213 -3.01 -10.21 -9.42
C LYS A 213 -3.07 -9.31 -10.64
N VAL A 214 -2.10 -9.46 -11.53
CA VAL A 214 -1.99 -8.67 -12.75
C VAL A 214 -2.28 -9.55 -13.95
N TYR A 215 -3.07 -9.02 -14.87
CA TYR A 215 -3.50 -9.68 -16.11
C TYR A 215 -3.14 -8.74 -17.28
N ALA A 216 -2.02 -9.03 -17.92
CA ALA A 216 -1.52 -8.27 -19.06
C ALA A 216 -2.05 -8.82 -20.38
N VAL A 217 -2.30 -7.93 -21.33
CA VAL A 217 -2.67 -8.26 -22.71
C VAL A 217 -1.80 -7.41 -23.65
N GLY A 218 -0.70 -8.00 -24.09
CA GLY A 218 0.38 -7.28 -24.74
C GLY A 218 1.15 -6.37 -23.78
N PRO A 219 2.18 -5.67 -24.27
CA PRO A 219 3.12 -4.91 -23.45
C PRO A 219 2.59 -3.58 -22.91
N TYR A 220 1.39 -3.15 -23.32
CA TYR A 220 0.86 -1.81 -23.05
C TYR A 220 -0.52 -1.81 -22.40
N TYR A 221 -0.98 -2.97 -21.94
CA TYR A 221 -2.23 -3.09 -21.19
C TYR A 221 -2.05 -4.07 -20.04
N ALA A 222 -2.49 -3.67 -18.85
CA ALA A 222 -2.58 -4.57 -17.72
C ALA A 222 -3.74 -4.19 -16.81
N HIS A 223 -4.60 -5.17 -16.53
CA HIS A 223 -5.61 -5.09 -15.49
C HIS A 223 -5.04 -5.64 -14.18
N ALA A 224 -5.40 -5.05 -13.04
CA ALA A 224 -4.96 -5.55 -11.74
C ALA A 224 -6.10 -5.59 -10.71
N GLU A 225 -6.16 -6.68 -9.95
CA GLU A 225 -7.07 -6.87 -8.83
C GLU A 225 -6.31 -7.43 -7.63
N ALA A 226 -6.60 -6.96 -6.42
CA ALA A 226 -6.06 -7.50 -5.19
C ALA A 226 -7.04 -8.51 -4.58
N ARG A 227 -6.48 -9.54 -3.95
CA ARG A 227 -7.23 -10.51 -3.14
C ARG A 227 -6.55 -10.68 -1.79
N LYS A 228 -7.29 -11.15 -0.78
CA LYS A 228 -6.70 -11.50 0.52
C LYS A 228 -5.56 -12.50 0.33
N ALA A 229 -4.40 -12.23 0.92
CA ALA A 229 -3.26 -13.13 0.85
C ALA A 229 -3.59 -14.44 1.58
N PRO A 230 -3.35 -15.61 0.98
CA PRO A 230 -3.66 -16.90 1.61
C PRO A 230 -2.76 -17.17 2.83
N GLY A 231 -1.60 -16.51 2.93
CA GLY A 231 -0.68 -16.59 4.06
C GLY A 231 -1.18 -15.98 5.38
N LEU A 232 -2.38 -15.38 5.42
CA LEU A 232 -2.99 -14.83 6.63
C LEU A 232 -3.71 -15.92 7.46
N ASP A 233 -5.02 -16.10 7.27
CA ASP A 233 -5.85 -17.05 8.02
C ASP A 233 -6.32 -18.25 7.17
N GLY A 234 -6.06 -18.20 5.86
CA GLY A 234 -6.51 -19.18 4.88
C GLY A 234 -7.99 -19.16 4.55
N LYS A 235 -8.79 -18.29 5.19
CA LYS A 235 -10.23 -18.16 4.95
C LYS A 235 -10.45 -17.28 3.75
N VAL A 236 -11.13 -17.83 2.75
CA VAL A 236 -11.44 -17.09 1.53
C VAL A 236 -12.66 -16.21 1.75
N GLU A 237 -12.47 -14.91 1.59
CA GLU A 237 -13.53 -13.92 1.67
C GLU A 237 -14.43 -14.00 0.44
N ARG A 238 -15.75 -14.05 0.71
CA ARG A 238 -16.78 -14.13 -0.32
C ARG A 238 -17.81 -13.03 -0.13
N ASP A 239 -18.32 -12.53 -1.24
CA ASP A 239 -19.43 -11.59 -1.27
C ASP A 239 -20.78 -12.27 -0.99
N SER A 240 -21.86 -11.49 -0.97
CA SER A 240 -23.22 -11.97 -0.76
C SER A 240 -23.70 -12.97 -1.83
N HIS A 241 -23.02 -13.04 -2.98
CA HIS A 241 -23.31 -13.96 -4.08
C HIS A 241 -22.37 -15.18 -4.07
N GLY A 242 -21.56 -15.34 -3.02
CA GLY A 242 -20.62 -16.44 -2.88
C GLY A 242 -19.38 -16.33 -3.80
N LYS A 243 -19.15 -15.21 -4.48
CA LYS A 243 -17.93 -15.00 -5.28
C LYS A 243 -16.80 -14.48 -4.40
N GLU A 244 -15.57 -14.84 -4.74
CA GLU A 244 -14.39 -14.36 -4.00
C GLU A 244 -14.24 -12.85 -4.13
N VAL A 245 -14.06 -12.17 -2.99
CA VAL A 245 -13.93 -10.71 -2.93
C VAL A 245 -12.63 -10.29 -3.63
N ARG A 246 -12.75 -9.26 -4.48
CA ARG A 246 -11.66 -8.70 -5.27
C ARG A 246 -11.71 -7.18 -5.16
N TYR A 247 -10.54 -6.57 -5.03
CA TYR A 247 -10.42 -5.13 -4.98
C TYR A 247 -9.75 -4.62 -6.25
N PRO A 248 -10.30 -3.61 -6.93
CA PRO A 248 -9.62 -3.03 -8.07
C PRO A 248 -8.28 -2.42 -7.64
N VAL A 249 -7.21 -2.71 -8.39
CA VAL A 249 -5.88 -2.18 -8.14
C VAL A 249 -5.45 -1.31 -9.31
N ILE A 250 -4.93 -0.13 -8.96
CA ILE A 250 -4.23 0.72 -9.90
C ILE A 250 -2.74 0.41 -9.83
N LEU A 251 -2.15 0.04 -10.97
CA LEU A 251 -0.71 -0.12 -11.10
C LEU A 251 -0.02 1.24 -11.20
N SER A 252 1.09 1.38 -10.47
CA SER A 252 2.02 2.50 -10.62
C SER A 252 2.79 2.43 -11.94
N SER A 253 3.41 3.52 -12.38
CA SER A 253 4.22 3.54 -13.61
C SER A 253 5.36 2.52 -13.57
N LYS A 254 5.95 2.26 -12.38
CA LYS A 254 6.95 1.21 -12.18
C LYS A 254 6.37 -0.19 -12.39
N GLU A 255 5.18 -0.45 -11.88
CA GLU A 255 4.51 -1.75 -12.03
C GLU A 255 3.99 -2.00 -13.44
N LYS A 256 3.56 -0.94 -14.15
CA LYS A 256 3.26 -1.00 -15.59
C LYS A 256 4.50 -1.42 -16.39
N LEU A 257 5.68 -0.88 -16.03
CA LEU A 257 6.95 -1.31 -16.64
C LEU A 257 7.29 -2.76 -16.29
N ILE A 258 7.03 -3.20 -15.06
CA ILE A 258 7.18 -4.63 -14.68
C ILE A 258 6.28 -5.50 -15.56
N ALA A 259 4.99 -5.18 -15.70
CA ALA A 259 4.05 -5.92 -16.53
C ALA A 259 4.53 -6.04 -17.99
N ARG A 260 5.00 -4.92 -18.57
CA ARG A 260 5.62 -4.92 -19.90
C ARG A 260 6.81 -5.86 -19.99
N LYS A 261 7.72 -5.81 -19.01
CA LYS A 261 8.91 -6.68 -18.98
C LYS A 261 8.53 -8.15 -18.82
N VAL A 262 7.53 -8.49 -18.00
CA VAL A 262 7.04 -9.86 -17.84
C VAL A 262 6.52 -10.40 -19.18
N VAL A 263 5.61 -9.68 -19.85
CA VAL A 263 5.08 -10.08 -21.16
C VAL A 263 6.21 -10.36 -22.16
N MET A 264 7.20 -9.46 -22.22
CA MET A 264 8.34 -9.57 -23.15
C MET A 264 9.32 -10.70 -22.78
N ALA A 265 9.62 -10.88 -21.49
CA ALA A 265 10.59 -11.87 -21.02
C ALA A 265 10.09 -13.31 -21.19
N PHE A 266 8.79 -13.53 -21.02
CA PHE A 266 8.17 -14.84 -21.11
C PHE A 266 7.51 -15.12 -22.47
N GLY A 267 7.46 -14.15 -23.39
CA GLY A 267 6.82 -14.32 -24.69
C GLY A 267 5.31 -14.59 -24.61
N GLN A 268 4.67 -14.18 -23.52
CA GLN A 268 3.26 -14.44 -23.26
C GLN A 268 2.47 -13.15 -23.47
N THR A 269 1.82 -12.99 -24.65
CA THR A 269 1.00 -11.79 -24.92
C THR A 269 -0.13 -11.68 -23.92
N VAL A 270 -0.87 -12.76 -23.67
CA VAL A 270 -1.81 -12.83 -22.55
C VAL A 270 -1.06 -13.44 -21.36
N CYS A 271 -0.85 -12.67 -20.29
CA CYS A 271 -0.04 -13.13 -19.16
C CYS A 271 -0.61 -12.70 -17.81
N GLY A 272 -0.85 -13.67 -16.93
CA GLY A 272 -1.17 -13.48 -15.52
C GLY A 272 0.08 -13.63 -14.65
N PHE A 273 0.26 -12.75 -13.66
CA PHE A 273 1.33 -12.86 -12.67
C PHE A 273 0.93 -12.19 -11.34
N ASP A 274 1.61 -12.56 -10.26
CA ASP A 274 1.32 -12.07 -8.92
C ASP A 274 2.40 -11.10 -8.42
N LEU A 275 1.97 -9.99 -7.82
CA LEU A 275 2.78 -8.93 -7.25
C LEU A 275 2.56 -8.79 -5.74
N LEU A 276 3.66 -8.66 -5.02
CA LEU A 276 3.69 -8.31 -3.60
C LEU A 276 4.20 -6.88 -3.44
N ARG A 277 3.41 -6.01 -2.81
CA ARG A 277 3.78 -4.63 -2.50
C ARG A 277 4.29 -4.56 -1.06
N ALA A 278 5.54 -4.17 -0.88
CA ALA A 278 6.15 -4.00 0.44
C ALA A 278 7.23 -2.91 0.42
N ASN A 279 7.28 -2.09 1.48
CA ASN A 279 8.30 -1.05 1.67
C ASN A 279 8.51 -0.13 0.45
N GLY A 280 7.42 0.24 -0.23
CA GLY A 280 7.47 1.10 -1.43
C GLY A 280 8.04 0.44 -2.69
N LYS A 281 8.27 -0.88 -2.66
CA LYS A 281 8.67 -1.71 -3.80
C LYS A 281 7.58 -2.73 -4.16
N SER A 282 7.67 -3.25 -5.37
CA SER A 282 6.77 -4.30 -5.88
C SER A 282 7.62 -5.47 -6.38
N PHE A 283 7.33 -6.67 -5.89
CA PHE A 283 8.07 -7.90 -6.18
C PHE A 283 7.17 -8.88 -6.93
N VAL A 284 7.65 -9.44 -8.04
CA VAL A 284 6.94 -10.53 -8.74
C VAL A 284 7.25 -11.83 -8.01
N CYS A 285 6.23 -12.53 -7.52
CA CYS A 285 6.38 -13.77 -6.75
C CYS A 285 5.92 -15.03 -7.51
N ASP A 286 5.10 -14.86 -8.56
CA ASP A 286 4.66 -15.95 -9.43
C ASP A 286 4.29 -15.44 -10.84
N VAL A 287 4.50 -16.27 -11.87
CA VAL A 287 4.13 -15.98 -13.27
C VAL A 287 3.40 -17.19 -13.84
N ASN A 288 2.13 -17.03 -14.17
CA ASN A 288 1.22 -18.12 -14.53
C ASN A 288 1.09 -18.35 -16.05
N GLY A 289 1.58 -17.43 -16.88
CA GLY A 289 1.31 -17.46 -18.32
C GLY A 289 -0.13 -17.09 -18.65
N PHE A 290 -0.76 -17.80 -19.58
CA PHE A 290 -2.09 -17.46 -20.09
C PHE A 290 -3.14 -17.43 -18.97
N SER A 291 -3.74 -16.25 -18.73
CA SER A 291 -4.77 -16.09 -17.70
C SER A 291 -5.70 -14.93 -18.02
N PHE A 292 -7.01 -15.13 -17.86
CA PHE A 292 -8.02 -14.10 -18.02
C PHE A 292 -8.65 -13.70 -16.69
N VAL A 293 -9.03 -12.41 -16.62
CA VAL A 293 -9.92 -11.89 -15.58
C VAL A 293 -11.29 -12.52 -15.76
N LYS A 294 -11.95 -12.95 -14.67
CA LYS A 294 -13.20 -13.73 -14.75
C LYS A 294 -14.48 -12.90 -14.68
N THR A 295 -14.40 -11.70 -14.13
CA THR A 295 -15.57 -10.96 -13.65
C THR A 295 -15.73 -9.59 -14.31
N SER A 296 -14.96 -9.27 -15.35
CA SER A 296 -14.95 -7.95 -15.97
C SER A 296 -15.32 -8.03 -17.45
N THR A 297 -16.55 -7.63 -17.78
CA THR A 297 -17.01 -7.47 -19.17
C THR A 297 -16.08 -6.54 -19.95
N LYS A 298 -15.66 -5.45 -19.30
CA LYS A 298 -14.74 -4.48 -19.90
C LYS A 298 -13.37 -5.08 -20.24
N TYR A 299 -12.84 -5.93 -19.36
CA TYR A 299 -11.60 -6.66 -19.65
C TYR A 299 -11.75 -7.53 -20.90
N TYR A 300 -12.89 -8.21 -21.08
CA TYR A 300 -13.14 -9.03 -22.27
C TYR A 300 -13.19 -8.19 -23.54
N GLU A 301 -13.89 -7.05 -23.52
CA GLU A 301 -13.94 -6.11 -24.65
C GLU A 301 -12.56 -5.57 -25.02
N ASP A 302 -11.78 -5.12 -24.03
CA ASP A 302 -10.42 -4.59 -24.25
C ASP A 302 -9.49 -5.67 -24.78
N THR A 303 -9.53 -6.86 -24.17
CA THR A 303 -8.71 -7.99 -24.59
C THR A 303 -9.01 -8.40 -26.02
N ALA A 304 -10.29 -8.53 -26.37
CA ALA A 304 -10.70 -8.88 -27.73
C ALA A 304 -10.23 -7.84 -28.75
N LYS A 305 -10.36 -6.54 -28.44
CA LYS A 305 -9.88 -5.45 -29.29
C LYS A 305 -8.35 -5.46 -29.44
N ILE A 306 -7.62 -5.60 -28.34
CA ILE A 306 -6.15 -5.61 -28.36
C ILE A 306 -5.64 -6.80 -29.16
N LEU A 307 -6.19 -7.99 -28.93
CA LEU A 307 -5.80 -9.20 -29.66
C LEU A 307 -6.16 -9.11 -31.14
N GLY A 308 -7.39 -8.73 -31.49
CA GLY A 308 -7.82 -8.54 -32.88
C GLY A 308 -6.94 -7.56 -33.64
N ASN A 309 -6.65 -6.40 -33.04
CA ASN A 309 -5.72 -5.42 -33.61
C ASN A 309 -4.29 -5.93 -33.74
N THR A 310 -3.83 -6.74 -32.79
CA THR A 310 -2.47 -7.33 -32.82
C THR A 310 -2.34 -8.35 -33.96
N ILE A 311 -3.36 -9.20 -34.13
CA ILE A 311 -3.44 -10.20 -35.20
C ILE A 311 -3.48 -9.51 -36.56
N LEU A 312 -4.41 -8.58 -36.76
CA LEU A 312 -4.55 -7.87 -38.03
C LEU A 312 -3.33 -7.03 -38.36
N ARG A 313 -2.70 -6.36 -37.37
CA ARG A 313 -1.44 -5.64 -37.59
C ARG A 313 -0.33 -6.56 -38.10
N ARG A 314 -0.28 -7.80 -37.62
CA ARG A 314 0.75 -8.77 -38.02
C ARG A 314 0.48 -9.40 -39.38
N LEU A 315 -0.78 -9.75 -39.65
CA LEU A 315 -1.16 -10.57 -40.81
C LEU A 315 -1.73 -9.77 -41.99
N ALA A 316 -2.23 -8.56 -41.78
CA ALA A 316 -2.92 -7.81 -42.84
C ALA A 316 -2.03 -7.56 -44.06
N SER A 317 -0.76 -7.21 -43.84
CA SER A 317 0.18 -6.97 -44.94
C SER A 317 0.49 -8.25 -45.74
N SER A 318 0.62 -9.40 -45.09
CA SER A 318 0.88 -10.67 -45.78
C SER A 318 -0.35 -11.20 -46.52
N MET A 319 -1.55 -10.84 -46.05
CA MET A 319 -2.82 -11.31 -46.60
C MET A 319 -3.50 -10.28 -47.52
N SER A 320 -2.81 -9.16 -47.84
CA SER A 320 -3.37 -8.06 -48.65
C SER A 320 -4.69 -7.51 -48.14
N ILE A 321 -4.91 -7.55 -46.82
CA ILE A 321 -6.08 -6.99 -46.18
C ILE A 321 -5.88 -5.48 -46.11
N PRO A 322 -6.84 -4.64 -46.59
CA PRO A 322 -6.78 -3.18 -46.49
C PRO A 322 -7.07 -2.69 -45.06
N TRP A 323 -6.39 -3.29 -44.08
CA TRP A 323 -6.47 -2.90 -42.69
C TRP A 323 -5.57 -1.69 -42.45
N GLN A 324 -6.16 -0.52 -42.49
CA GLN A 324 -5.56 0.63 -41.83
C GLN A 324 -5.83 0.49 -40.34
N ILE A 325 -4.77 0.60 -39.53
CA ILE A 325 -4.92 0.63 -38.08
C ILE A 325 -5.97 1.71 -37.78
N PRO A 326 -7.15 1.36 -37.24
CA PRO A 326 -8.10 2.37 -36.83
C PRO A 326 -7.35 3.30 -35.89
N TYR A 327 -7.48 4.61 -36.08
CA TYR A 327 -7.02 5.58 -35.09
C TYR A 327 -7.47 5.04 -33.73
N GLN A 328 -6.56 4.86 -32.77
CA GLN A 328 -6.93 4.22 -31.51
C GLN A 328 -8.00 5.08 -30.81
N ASP A 329 -9.28 4.76 -31.01
CA ASP A 329 -10.45 5.24 -30.25
C ASP A 329 -10.41 4.79 -28.77
N ASP A 330 -9.22 4.54 -28.24
CA ASP A 330 -8.94 4.49 -26.82
C ASP A 330 -8.93 5.91 -26.22
N ASP A 331 -9.25 6.93 -27.00
CA ASP A 331 -9.48 8.27 -26.49
C ASP A 331 -10.61 8.23 -25.44
N PRO A 332 -10.50 9.05 -24.38
CA PRO A 332 -11.64 9.35 -23.53
C PRO A 332 -12.86 9.66 -24.42
N PRO A 333 -14.09 9.29 -24.01
CA PRO A 333 -15.28 9.51 -24.84
C PRO A 333 -15.24 10.92 -25.42
N LEU A 334 -15.29 10.99 -26.76
CA LEU A 334 -15.36 12.24 -27.49
C LEU A 334 -16.64 12.95 -27.02
N VAL A 335 -16.52 13.90 -26.09
CA VAL A 335 -17.67 14.68 -25.66
C VAL A 335 -17.89 15.73 -26.74
N SER A 336 -18.92 15.53 -27.55
CA SER A 336 -19.37 16.54 -28.51
C SER A 336 -19.73 17.82 -27.78
N THR A 337 -18.98 18.89 -27.99
CA THR A 337 -19.35 20.21 -27.48
C THR A 337 -20.32 20.90 -28.44
N PRO A 338 -21.12 21.88 -27.97
CA PRO A 338 -21.95 22.72 -28.84
C PRO A 338 -21.19 23.46 -29.96
N SER A 339 -19.84 23.48 -29.88
CA SER A 339 -18.95 24.11 -30.83
C SER A 339 -18.36 23.16 -31.90
N GLY A 340 -18.74 21.88 -31.91
CA GLY A 340 -18.32 20.92 -32.95
C GLY A 340 -16.84 20.52 -32.91
N LYS A 341 -16.10 20.85 -31.84
CA LYS A 341 -14.68 20.48 -31.67
C LYS A 341 -14.54 19.25 -30.78
N ILE A 342 -13.71 18.32 -31.23
CA ILE A 342 -13.27 17.12 -30.49
C ILE A 342 -12.41 17.54 -29.28
N MET A 343 -12.74 17.06 -28.09
CA MET A 343 -12.00 17.31 -26.83
C MET A 343 -11.48 16.00 -26.24
N GLU A 344 -10.19 15.97 -25.86
CA GLU A 344 -9.53 14.84 -25.20
C GLU A 344 -9.33 15.12 -23.70
N LEU A 345 -9.69 14.18 -22.82
CA LEU A 345 -9.37 14.24 -21.39
C LEU A 345 -7.86 14.13 -21.17
N ARG A 346 -7.21 15.27 -20.92
CA ARG A 346 -5.78 15.33 -20.57
C ARG A 346 -5.51 14.98 -19.10
N CYS A 347 -6.36 15.46 -18.18
CA CYS A 347 -6.24 15.15 -16.75
C CYS A 347 -7.57 15.35 -16.02
N VAL A 348 -7.72 14.67 -14.89
CA VAL A 348 -8.75 14.98 -13.88
C VAL A 348 -8.02 15.57 -12.68
N ILE A 349 -8.33 16.82 -12.33
CA ILE A 349 -7.79 17.47 -11.15
C ILE A 349 -8.89 17.52 -10.10
N ALA A 350 -8.63 16.93 -8.94
CA ALA A 350 -9.51 16.99 -7.79
C ALA A 350 -8.83 17.74 -6.64
N ILE A 351 -9.50 18.76 -6.13
CA ILE A 351 -9.03 19.55 -5.00
C ILE A 351 -9.97 19.22 -3.84
N ILE A 352 -9.44 18.52 -2.83
CA ILE A 352 -10.21 17.99 -1.71
C ILE A 352 -9.75 18.67 -0.43
N ARG A 353 -10.70 19.17 0.35
CA ARG A 353 -10.45 19.72 1.69
C ARG A 353 -10.30 18.57 2.71
N HIS A 354 -9.67 18.84 3.85
CA HIS A 354 -9.60 17.87 4.96
C HIS A 354 -11.00 17.36 5.37
N GLY A 355 -11.07 16.11 5.85
CA GLY A 355 -12.30 15.51 6.38
C GLY A 355 -12.76 16.14 7.70
N ASP A 356 -13.86 15.65 8.25
CA ASP A 356 -14.42 16.08 9.54
C ASP A 356 -13.42 15.90 10.70
N ARG A 357 -13.39 16.86 11.65
CA ARG A 357 -12.38 16.89 12.71
C ARG A 357 -12.94 17.35 14.05
N THR A 358 -12.28 16.91 15.13
CA THR A 358 -12.56 17.44 16.47
C THR A 358 -12.27 18.95 16.53
N PRO A 359 -13.04 19.73 17.31
CA PRO A 359 -12.79 21.15 17.48
C PRO A 359 -11.35 21.43 17.94
N LYS A 360 -10.75 22.48 17.42
CA LYS A 360 -9.42 22.91 17.83
C LYS A 360 -9.54 23.87 19.00
N GLN A 361 -8.90 23.53 20.11
CA GLN A 361 -8.84 24.38 21.30
C GLN A 361 -7.45 25.04 21.40
N LYS A 362 -7.42 26.21 22.03
CA LYS A 362 -6.20 26.95 22.31
C LYS A 362 -6.33 27.64 23.67
N MET A 363 -5.26 27.63 24.43
CA MET A 363 -5.11 28.46 25.62
C MET A 363 -3.83 29.29 25.52
N LYS A 364 -3.81 30.40 26.25
CA LYS A 364 -2.68 31.33 26.29
C LYS A 364 -2.40 31.68 27.75
N ILE A 365 -1.14 31.57 28.16
CA ILE A 365 -0.68 31.95 29.49
C ILE A 365 0.55 32.85 29.32
N VAL A 366 0.62 33.91 30.10
CA VAL A 366 1.85 34.72 30.23
C VAL A 366 2.74 34.04 31.27
N VAL A 367 3.99 33.80 30.90
CA VAL A 367 4.96 33.07 31.71
C VAL A 367 6.17 33.96 31.94
N THR A 368 6.50 34.18 33.21
CA THR A 368 7.68 34.92 33.67
C THR A 368 8.73 34.00 34.30
N ASP A 369 8.42 32.70 34.46
CA ASP A 369 9.31 31.72 35.07
C ASP A 369 10.60 31.51 34.25
N GLN A 370 11.75 31.61 34.92
CA GLN A 370 13.07 31.53 34.30
C GLN A 370 13.32 30.20 33.58
N ARG A 371 12.75 29.08 34.06
CA ARG A 371 12.91 27.75 33.43
C ARG A 371 12.33 27.74 32.02
N PHE A 372 11.26 28.50 31.77
CA PHE A 372 10.71 28.67 30.42
C PHE A 372 11.59 29.53 29.52
N PHE A 373 12.33 30.51 30.05
CA PHE A 373 13.33 31.26 29.30
C PHE A 373 14.54 30.39 28.93
N ASP A 374 14.96 29.50 29.82
CA ASP A 374 16.04 28.55 29.55
C ASP A 374 15.62 27.55 28.46
N LEU A 375 14.39 27.05 28.52
CA LEU A 375 13.78 26.25 27.46
C LEU A 375 13.72 27.03 26.12
N PHE A 376 13.32 28.30 26.17
CA PHE A 376 13.26 29.18 25.00
C PHE A 376 14.65 29.39 24.39
N LYS A 377 15.68 29.58 25.23
CA LYS A 377 17.09 29.70 24.81
C LYS A 377 17.60 28.41 24.19
N LYS A 378 17.36 27.26 24.84
CA LYS A 378 17.78 25.92 24.40
C LYS A 378 17.34 25.60 22.97
N TYR A 379 16.16 26.06 22.57
CA TYR A 379 15.60 25.86 21.23
C TYR A 379 15.79 27.08 20.29
N ASN A 380 16.77 27.96 20.56
CA ASN A 380 17.12 29.15 19.77
C ASN A 380 15.96 30.13 19.54
N GLY A 381 15.10 30.32 20.54
CA GLY A 381 13.91 31.17 20.44
C GLY A 381 14.18 32.65 20.26
N PHE A 382 15.26 33.17 20.85
CA PHE A 382 15.60 34.60 20.77
C PHE A 382 15.90 35.08 19.33
N ASN A 383 16.45 34.20 18.48
CA ASN A 383 16.74 34.56 17.09
C ASN A 383 15.46 34.76 16.25
N LYS A 384 14.37 34.06 16.61
CA LYS A 384 13.11 34.05 15.84
C LYS A 384 11.95 34.73 16.58
N ASN A 385 12.17 35.21 17.80
CA ASN A 385 11.16 35.67 18.75
C ASN A 385 10.02 34.66 19.01
N GLU A 386 10.16 33.41 18.58
CA GLU A 386 9.21 32.33 18.83
C GLU A 386 9.87 30.95 18.73
N ILE A 387 9.33 29.98 19.48
CA ILE A 387 9.61 28.55 19.28
C ILE A 387 8.31 27.76 19.15
N LYS A 388 8.36 26.67 18.39
CA LYS A 388 7.22 25.76 18.17
C LYS A 388 7.65 24.34 18.50
N MET A 389 7.11 23.79 19.58
CA MET A 389 7.40 22.44 20.06
C MET A 389 6.26 21.51 19.63
N LYS A 390 6.63 20.41 18.96
CA LYS A 390 5.70 19.41 18.43
C LYS A 390 6.15 17.97 18.70
N ARG A 391 7.44 17.75 19.00
CA ARG A 391 7.98 16.40 19.20
C ARG A 391 7.69 15.92 20.63
N PRO A 392 7.49 14.61 20.85
CA PRO A 392 7.22 14.03 22.17
C PRO A 392 8.18 14.53 23.27
N ASN A 393 9.49 14.46 23.03
CA ASN A 393 10.49 14.88 24.02
C ASN A 393 10.37 16.37 24.38
N GLN A 394 10.05 17.23 23.41
CA GLN A 394 9.87 18.67 23.66
C GLN A 394 8.62 18.95 24.47
N LEU A 395 7.54 18.20 24.23
CA LEU A 395 6.29 18.34 24.95
C LEU A 395 6.40 17.78 26.38
N MET A 396 7.18 16.70 26.58
CA MET A 396 7.54 16.19 27.91
C MET A 396 8.28 17.26 28.73
N GLU A 397 9.27 17.95 28.14
CA GLU A 397 9.99 19.02 28.85
C GLU A 397 9.04 20.12 29.35
N VAL A 398 8.05 20.52 28.54
CA VAL A 398 7.04 21.52 28.97
C VAL A 398 6.12 20.95 30.04
N LEU A 399 5.74 19.67 29.95
CA LEU A 399 4.87 19.01 30.93
C LEU A 399 5.54 18.93 32.30
N GLU A 400 6.83 18.56 32.38
CA GLU A 400 7.53 18.51 33.67
C GLU A 400 7.65 19.89 34.30
N LEU A 401 7.97 20.93 33.53
CA LEU A 401 7.96 22.31 34.04
C LEU A 401 6.58 22.74 34.54
N ALA A 402 5.51 22.37 33.83
CA ALA A 402 4.15 22.68 34.27
C ALA A 402 3.79 21.96 35.57
N ARG A 403 4.25 20.72 35.78
CA ARG A 403 4.06 19.98 37.04
C ARG A 403 4.79 20.61 38.21
N GLU A 404 6.06 20.98 38.01
CA GLU A 404 6.86 21.65 39.03
C GLU A 404 6.22 22.98 39.46
N ILE A 405 5.86 23.84 38.50
CA ILE A 405 5.22 25.13 38.78
C ILE A 405 3.88 24.93 39.47
N LEU A 406 3.06 23.98 39.01
CA LEU A 406 1.77 23.69 39.63
C LEU A 406 1.94 23.26 41.09
N HIS A 407 2.92 22.40 41.37
CA HIS A 407 3.22 21.96 42.73
C HIS A 407 3.68 23.13 43.62
N GLU A 408 4.56 24.00 43.11
CA GLU A 408 5.01 25.20 43.82
C GLU A 408 3.85 26.15 44.16
N GLN A 409 2.91 26.38 43.23
CA GLN A 409 1.72 27.21 43.48
C GLN A 409 0.78 26.56 44.50
N GLN A 410 0.60 25.24 44.46
CA GLN A 410 -0.19 24.48 45.44
C GLN A 410 0.42 24.54 46.85
N VAL A 411 1.75 24.53 46.97
CA VAL A 411 2.41 24.73 48.26
C VAL A 411 2.24 26.19 48.73
N LYS A 412 2.36 27.14 47.81
CA LYS A 412 2.22 28.57 48.11
C LYS A 412 0.82 28.92 48.64
N ILE A 413 -0.24 28.39 48.04
CA ILE A 413 -1.62 28.63 48.50
C ILE A 413 -1.89 28.04 49.89
N LEU A 414 -1.32 26.87 50.21
CA LEU A 414 -1.41 26.28 51.55
C LEU A 414 -0.75 27.18 52.60
N LEU A 415 0.46 27.67 52.32
CA LEU A 415 1.17 28.58 53.20
C LEU A 415 0.44 29.92 53.38
N LEU A 416 -0.12 30.47 52.30
CA LEU A 416 -0.93 31.69 52.35
C LEU A 416 -2.20 31.48 53.18
N GLY A 417 -2.93 30.39 52.98
CA GLY A 417 -4.16 30.08 53.71
C GLY A 417 -3.97 29.95 55.23
N ASP A 418 -2.88 29.29 55.66
CA ASP A 418 -2.49 29.22 57.07
C ASP A 418 -2.16 30.61 57.63
N PHE A 419 -1.49 31.45 56.82
CA PHE A 419 -1.16 32.83 57.20
C PHE A 419 -2.40 33.73 57.30
N THR A 420 -3.33 33.63 56.36
CA THR A 420 -4.61 34.37 56.38
C THR A 420 -5.43 34.00 57.61
N SER A 421 -5.47 32.71 57.96
CA SER A 421 -6.14 32.22 59.17
C SER A 421 -5.51 32.80 60.46
N LEU A 422 -4.18 32.96 60.49
CA LEU A 422 -3.44 33.55 61.60
C LEU A 422 -3.62 35.07 61.69
N VAL A 423 -3.62 35.76 60.54
CA VAL A 423 -3.83 37.22 60.44
C VAL A 423 -5.25 37.57 60.87
N HIS A 424 -6.27 36.85 60.40
CA HIS A 424 -7.64 37.06 60.89
C HIS A 424 -7.78 36.80 62.39
N ARG A 425 -7.10 35.78 62.93
CA ARG A 425 -7.06 35.53 64.39
C ARG A 425 -6.43 36.70 65.15
N ASN A 426 -5.36 37.29 64.61
CA ASN A 426 -4.64 38.40 65.22
C ASN A 426 -5.38 39.74 65.05
N GLU A 427 -6.10 39.96 63.95
CA GLU A 427 -6.97 41.12 63.74
C GLU A 427 -8.18 41.06 64.68
N SER A 428 -8.83 39.90 64.84
CA SER A 428 -9.91 39.72 65.83
C SER A 428 -9.43 39.89 67.28
N LEU A 429 -8.16 39.60 67.58
CA LEU A 429 -7.54 39.88 68.89
C LEU A 429 -7.20 41.38 69.06
N LYS A 430 -6.81 42.07 67.99
CA LYS A 430 -6.53 43.52 67.98
C LYS A 430 -7.80 44.38 68.03
N GLU A 431 -8.92 43.93 67.48
CA GLU A 431 -10.22 44.62 67.60
C GLU A 431 -10.73 44.70 69.05
N MET A 432 -10.20 43.89 69.97
CA MET A 432 -10.45 44.01 71.42
C MET A 432 -9.50 45.00 72.13
N GLU A 433 -8.42 45.47 71.51
CA GLU A 433 -7.44 46.41 72.07
C GLU A 433 -7.12 47.55 71.08
N SER A 434 -7.92 48.63 71.17
CA SER A 434 -7.72 49.97 70.57
C SER A 434 -8.13 50.23 69.10
N CYS A 435 -8.79 51.38 68.92
CA CYS A 435 -9.29 51.92 67.67
C CYS A 435 -8.20 52.69 66.91
N GLU A 436 -7.54 52.09 65.91
CA GLU A 436 -7.00 52.80 64.74
C GLU A 436 -7.07 51.89 63.50
N ASP A 437 -7.62 52.44 62.42
CA ASP A 437 -7.94 51.77 61.15
C ASP A 437 -6.68 51.47 60.33
N ASN A 438 -6.47 50.19 60.00
CA ASN A 438 -5.35 49.72 59.18
C ASN A 438 -5.83 48.61 58.21
N GLY A 439 -6.92 48.86 57.47
CA GLY A 439 -7.53 47.93 56.49
C GLY A 439 -6.70 47.56 55.24
N GLY A 440 -5.40 47.88 55.19
CA GLY A 440 -4.54 47.68 54.01
C GLY A 440 -3.90 46.30 53.87
N SER A 441 -3.74 45.53 54.96
CA SER A 441 -3.01 44.23 54.92
C SER A 441 -3.90 43.06 54.51
N SER A 442 -5.16 43.06 54.93
CA SER A 442 -6.12 41.97 54.66
C SER A 442 -6.53 41.93 53.17
N SER A 443 -6.84 43.09 52.57
CA SER A 443 -7.21 43.22 51.16
C SER A 443 -6.10 42.87 50.15
N LYS A 444 -4.83 42.96 50.55
CA LYS A 444 -3.69 42.53 49.73
C LYS A 444 -3.54 41.01 49.72
N LEU A 445 -3.73 40.37 50.87
CA LEU A 445 -3.67 38.91 51.00
C LEU A 445 -4.78 38.22 50.20
N GLU A 446 -6.00 38.75 50.24
CA GLU A 446 -7.13 38.23 49.46
C GLU A 446 -6.85 38.27 47.96
N ARG A 447 -6.27 39.37 47.46
CA ARG A 447 -5.84 39.50 46.04
C ARG A 447 -4.73 38.51 45.68
N ASP A 448 -3.77 38.29 46.57
CA ASP A 448 -2.67 37.35 46.34
C ASP A 448 -3.16 35.89 46.32
N LEU A 449 -4.18 35.56 47.12
CA LEU A 449 -4.87 34.26 47.11
C LEU A 449 -5.61 34.03 45.80
N GLU A 450 -6.44 34.99 45.37
CA GLU A 450 -7.20 34.91 44.11
C GLU A 450 -6.26 34.74 42.89
N GLN A 451 -5.13 35.46 42.87
CA GLN A 451 -4.10 35.29 41.83
C GLN A 451 -3.44 33.90 41.85
N CYS A 452 -3.23 33.32 43.03
CA CYS A 452 -2.68 31.97 43.15
C CYS A 452 -3.69 30.91 42.68
N GLU A 453 -4.96 31.05 43.03
CA GLU A 453 -6.03 30.17 42.57
C GLU A 453 -6.15 30.17 41.04
N GLU A 454 -6.18 31.36 40.42
CA GLU A 454 -6.19 31.49 38.96
C GLU A 454 -4.95 30.85 38.31
N ALA A 455 -3.78 31.00 38.93
CA ALA A 455 -2.54 30.41 38.42
C ALA A 455 -2.59 28.88 38.49
N ILE A 456 -3.10 28.32 39.59
CA ILE A 456 -3.29 26.87 39.76
C ILE A 456 -4.23 26.34 38.67
N GLU A 457 -5.38 26.97 38.44
CA GLU A 457 -6.31 26.53 37.38
C GLU A 457 -5.66 26.53 35.99
N LYS A 458 -4.91 27.60 35.66
CA LYS A 458 -4.22 27.72 34.37
C LYS A 458 -3.16 26.63 34.19
N TRP A 459 -2.33 26.36 35.20
CA TRP A 459 -1.29 25.34 35.13
C TRP A 459 -1.83 23.91 35.20
N ASP A 460 -2.89 23.68 35.98
CA ASP A 460 -3.61 22.40 36.04
C ASP A 460 -4.23 22.06 34.67
N GLN A 461 -4.79 23.07 33.98
CA GLN A 461 -5.29 22.91 32.62
C GLN A 461 -4.15 22.57 31.63
N VAL A 462 -2.98 23.22 31.73
CA VAL A 462 -1.81 22.88 30.89
C VAL A 462 -1.37 21.44 31.12
N ARG A 463 -1.23 21.03 32.39
CA ARG A 463 -0.86 19.66 32.78
C ARG A 463 -1.86 18.66 32.19
N THR A 464 -3.14 18.86 32.46
CA THR A 464 -4.23 17.98 32.02
C THR A 464 -4.26 17.83 30.49
N VAL A 465 -4.10 18.92 29.73
CA VAL A 465 -4.06 18.86 28.27
C VAL A 465 -2.85 18.09 27.76
N LEU A 466 -1.67 18.27 28.37
CA LEU A 466 -0.44 17.59 27.98
C LEU A 466 -0.43 16.11 28.38
N GLU A 467 -1.06 15.74 29.49
CA GLU A 467 -1.17 14.35 30.01
C GLU A 467 -2.29 13.53 29.37
N MET A 468 -3.28 14.20 28.77
CA MET A 468 -4.45 13.54 28.19
C MET A 468 -4.02 12.35 27.31
N TYR A 469 -4.66 11.19 27.46
CA TYR A 469 -4.37 9.96 26.71
C TYR A 469 -2.98 9.31 26.93
N GLY A 470 -2.26 9.69 27.99
CA GLY A 470 -1.11 8.95 28.56
C GLY A 470 0.23 9.08 27.83
N HIS A 471 0.25 9.13 26.50
CA HIS A 471 1.48 9.26 25.71
C HIS A 471 1.34 10.29 24.59
N PHE A 472 2.45 10.92 24.19
CA PHE A 472 2.51 11.84 23.04
C PHE A 472 2.51 11.10 21.68
N SER A 473 1.65 10.08 21.54
CA SER A 473 1.48 9.30 20.31
C SER A 473 0.10 9.52 19.72
N GLY A 474 0.01 9.82 18.42
CA GLY A 474 -1.25 9.86 17.68
C GLY A 474 -2.11 11.12 17.86
N ILE A 475 -1.70 12.08 18.68
CA ILE A 475 -2.49 13.26 19.04
C ILE A 475 -1.80 14.56 18.66
N ASN A 476 -2.54 15.50 18.07
CA ASN A 476 -2.00 16.77 17.57
C ASN A 476 -1.92 17.85 18.67
N ARG A 477 -0.87 17.80 19.49
CA ARG A 477 -0.53 18.88 20.43
C ARG A 477 0.60 19.75 19.90
N LYS A 478 0.51 21.05 20.18
CA LYS A 478 1.57 22.01 19.88
C LYS A 478 1.67 23.05 20.99
N VAL A 479 2.85 23.18 21.55
CA VAL A 479 3.22 24.33 22.40
C VAL A 479 3.97 25.34 21.53
N GLN A 480 3.63 26.61 21.67
CA GLN A 480 4.35 27.71 21.05
C GLN A 480 4.65 28.75 22.11
N LEU A 481 5.93 29.10 22.28
CA LEU A 481 6.34 30.22 23.12
C LEU A 481 6.66 31.40 22.20
N LYS A 482 6.20 32.58 22.58
CA LYS A 482 6.53 33.85 21.91
C LYS A 482 7.13 34.81 22.91
N TYR A 483 8.21 35.48 22.52
CA TYR A 483 8.78 36.54 23.35
C TYR A 483 7.89 37.78 23.28
N LEU A 484 7.45 38.28 24.44
CA LEU A 484 6.70 39.53 24.54
C LEU A 484 7.68 40.68 24.75
N LYS A 485 7.62 41.69 23.88
CA LYS A 485 8.43 42.90 24.05
C LYS A 485 7.80 43.78 25.15
N PRO A 486 8.60 44.48 25.96
CA PRO A 486 8.10 45.30 27.08
C PRO A 486 6.97 46.28 26.74
N ARG A 487 6.89 46.78 25.50
CA ARG A 487 5.89 47.78 25.06
C ARG A 487 4.47 47.24 24.74
N GLU A 488 4.21 45.93 24.88
CA GLU A 488 2.93 45.32 24.48
C GLU A 488 1.98 44.97 25.65
N ILE A 489 2.30 45.37 26.88
CA ILE A 489 1.49 45.10 28.08
C ILE A 489 0.80 46.41 28.50
N LYS A 490 -0.50 46.55 28.24
CA LYS A 490 -1.32 47.65 28.78
C LYS A 490 -2.01 47.18 30.06
N ASN A 491 -1.54 47.67 31.20
CA ASN A 491 -2.38 47.82 32.41
C ASN A 491 -2.65 49.31 32.61
N SER A 492 -3.78 49.62 33.23
CA SER A 492 -4.41 50.95 33.26
C SER A 492 -3.84 51.96 34.25
N ASP A 493 -2.69 51.70 34.86
CA ASP A 493 -2.12 52.59 35.88
C ASP A 493 -0.67 52.95 35.53
N ASP A 494 -0.44 54.26 35.36
CA ASP A 494 0.83 54.91 35.03
C ASP A 494 1.82 54.82 36.22
N GLU A 495 2.44 53.65 36.41
CA GLU A 495 3.69 53.55 37.17
C GLU A 495 4.77 52.85 36.34
N GLU A 496 5.83 53.60 35.97
CA GLU A 496 7.05 53.10 35.32
C GLU A 496 7.85 52.20 36.27
N MET A 497 7.39 50.97 36.49
CA MET A 497 8.19 49.90 37.10
C MET A 497 8.85 49.07 35.98
N HIS A 498 10.16 48.86 36.07
CA HIS A 498 10.96 48.02 35.16
C HIS A 498 10.23 46.72 34.74
N GLN A 499 9.64 46.73 33.55
CA GLN A 499 8.75 45.68 33.10
C GLN A 499 9.57 44.42 32.74
N GLN A 500 9.46 43.38 33.57
CA GLN A 500 10.17 42.12 33.38
C GLN A 500 9.84 41.50 32.01
N SER A 501 10.85 40.90 31.37
CA SER A 501 10.67 40.17 30.12
C SER A 501 9.70 39.00 30.35
N ALA A 502 8.76 38.77 29.42
CA ALA A 502 7.74 37.73 29.55
C ALA A 502 7.63 36.88 28.28
N LEU A 503 7.21 35.63 28.43
CA LEU A 503 6.87 34.73 27.33
C LEU A 503 5.36 34.51 27.27
N LEU A 504 4.79 34.45 26.07
CA LEU A 504 3.42 33.97 25.85
C LEU A 504 3.47 32.48 25.49
N LEU A 505 3.04 31.63 26.42
CA LEU A 505 2.82 30.21 26.19
C LEU A 505 1.47 30.00 25.52
N ILE A 506 1.49 29.38 24.35
CA ILE A 506 0.29 29.06 23.56
C ILE A 506 0.23 27.55 23.39
N LEU A 507 -0.67 26.89 24.12
CA LEU A 507 -0.94 25.47 23.98
C LEU A 507 -2.15 25.27 23.06
N LYS A 508 -1.99 24.45 22.02
CA LYS A 508 -3.04 24.12 21.04
C LYS A 508 -3.20 22.60 20.97
N TRP A 509 -4.43 22.12 21.03
CA TRP A 509 -4.78 20.69 20.95
C TRP A 509 -6.09 20.48 20.20
N GLY A 510 -6.42 19.22 19.94
CA GLY A 510 -7.56 18.82 19.11
C GLY A 510 -7.31 19.02 17.61
N GLY A 511 -8.38 19.03 16.82
CA GLY A 511 -8.24 19.02 15.37
C GLY A 511 -7.73 17.67 14.87
N GLU A 512 -8.21 16.58 15.44
CA GLU A 512 -7.95 15.20 14.98
C GLU A 512 -9.01 14.78 13.97
N LEU A 513 -8.62 13.94 13.02
CA LEU A 513 -9.57 13.39 12.06
C LEU A 513 -10.53 12.46 12.81
N THR A 514 -11.82 12.77 12.81
CA THR A 514 -12.81 11.95 13.50
C THR A 514 -12.96 10.60 12.80
N THR A 515 -13.57 9.61 13.46
CA THR A 515 -13.97 8.36 12.81
C THR A 515 -14.88 8.65 11.61
N ALA A 516 -15.81 9.61 11.74
CA ALA A 516 -16.64 10.07 10.64
C ALA A 516 -15.81 10.68 9.49
N GLY A 517 -14.83 11.54 9.81
CA GLY A 517 -13.94 12.14 8.81
C GLY A 517 -13.09 11.11 8.06
N ASN A 518 -12.64 10.05 8.74
CA ASN A 518 -11.99 8.91 8.08
C ASN A 518 -12.94 8.20 7.11
N LEU A 519 -14.14 7.84 7.56
CA LEU A 519 -15.14 7.15 6.73
C LEU A 519 -15.55 7.99 5.51
N GLN A 520 -15.73 9.29 5.69
CA GLN A 520 -16.02 10.24 4.61
C GLN A 520 -14.90 10.29 3.57
N ALA A 521 -13.65 10.40 4.03
CA ALA A 521 -12.49 10.44 3.13
C ALA A 521 -12.33 9.14 2.34
N GLU A 522 -12.52 7.98 2.99
CA GLU A 522 -12.49 6.66 2.35
C GLU A 522 -13.64 6.49 1.35
N ALA A 523 -14.86 6.87 1.71
CA ALA A 523 -16.03 6.82 0.84
C ALA A 523 -15.84 7.73 -0.38
N LEU A 524 -15.34 8.95 -0.18
CA LEU A 524 -15.02 9.87 -1.27
C LEU A 524 -13.94 9.30 -2.19
N GLY A 525 -12.90 8.66 -1.65
CA GLY A 525 -11.89 7.95 -2.43
C GLY A 525 -12.48 6.85 -3.30
N LYS A 526 -13.43 6.07 -2.76
CA LYS A 526 -14.16 5.04 -3.52
C LYS A 526 -14.97 5.66 -4.65
N LEU A 527 -15.77 6.69 -4.34
CA LEU A 527 -16.57 7.42 -5.34
C LEU A 527 -15.70 8.07 -6.41
N PHE A 528 -14.53 8.58 -6.04
CA PHE A 528 -13.60 9.23 -6.97
C PHE A 528 -13.04 8.25 -8.00
N ARG A 529 -12.73 7.02 -7.58
CA ARG A 529 -12.34 5.95 -8.51
C ARG A 529 -13.48 5.53 -9.44
N THR A 530 -14.72 5.85 -9.06
CA THR A 530 -15.94 5.62 -9.85
C THR A 530 -16.48 6.87 -10.57
N LEU A 531 -15.80 8.02 -10.49
CA LEU A 531 -16.36 9.30 -10.95
C LEU A 531 -16.30 9.47 -12.48
N TYR A 532 -15.47 8.70 -13.18
CA TYR A 532 -15.36 8.77 -14.63
C TYR A 532 -16.27 7.74 -15.30
N PRO A 533 -17.15 8.14 -16.24
CA PRO A 533 -18.05 7.22 -16.91
C PRO A 533 -17.29 6.05 -17.55
N GLY A 534 -17.78 4.83 -17.34
CA GLY A 534 -17.40 3.72 -18.20
C GLY A 534 -17.83 4.00 -19.64
N ILE A 535 -17.14 3.44 -20.64
CA ILE A 535 -17.66 3.45 -22.01
C ILE A 535 -18.99 2.68 -22.00
N ARG A 536 -20.05 3.28 -22.57
CA ARG A 536 -21.30 2.56 -22.83
C ARG A 536 -21.01 1.41 -23.80
N ARG A 537 -21.57 0.23 -23.52
CA ARG A 537 -21.44 -0.95 -24.37
C ARG A 537 -21.74 -0.61 -25.84
N ALA A 538 -21.01 -1.23 -26.76
CA ALA A 538 -21.24 -1.07 -28.19
C ALA A 538 -22.59 -1.64 -28.66
N ASP A 539 -23.26 -2.44 -27.81
CA ASP A 539 -24.57 -3.06 -28.09
C ASP A 539 -25.77 -2.15 -27.77
N GLY A 540 -25.53 -0.92 -27.26
CA GLY A 540 -26.58 0.06 -26.97
C GLY A 540 -27.49 -0.28 -25.78
N LYS A 541 -27.27 -1.39 -25.07
CA LYS A 541 -28.11 -1.83 -23.94
C LYS A 541 -27.53 -1.29 -22.63
N SER A 542 -28.36 -0.64 -21.81
CA SER A 542 -27.98 -0.16 -20.49
C SER A 542 -28.14 -1.26 -19.43
N CYS A 543 -27.04 -1.68 -18.82
CA CYS A 543 -27.01 -2.53 -17.61
C CYS A 543 -26.62 -1.66 -16.39
N PRO A 544 -27.06 -1.98 -15.15
CA PRO A 544 -26.66 -1.24 -13.95
C PRO A 544 -25.14 -1.20 -13.71
N GLU A 545 -24.41 -2.20 -14.22
CA GLU A 545 -22.95 -2.29 -14.20
C GLU A 545 -22.27 -1.31 -15.18
N ASP A 546 -22.95 -0.89 -16.25
CA ASP A 546 -22.43 0.08 -17.23
C ASP A 546 -22.40 1.51 -16.65
N THR A 547 -23.15 1.74 -15.57
CA THR A 547 -23.22 3.01 -14.85
C THR A 547 -22.20 3.10 -13.71
N GLN A 548 -21.55 1.99 -13.34
CA GLN A 548 -20.53 1.98 -12.29
C GLN A 548 -19.18 2.41 -12.89
N GLY A 549 -18.99 3.70 -13.14
CA GLY A 549 -17.78 4.48 -12.80
C GLY A 549 -16.34 4.02 -13.06
N LEU A 550 -16.04 2.83 -13.60
CA LEU A 550 -14.68 2.29 -13.68
C LEU A 550 -13.84 2.96 -14.79
N GLY A 551 -14.30 4.05 -15.40
CA GLY A 551 -13.60 4.77 -16.46
C GLY A 551 -12.20 5.23 -16.03
N PHE A 552 -12.00 5.56 -14.75
CA PHE A 552 -10.68 5.91 -14.24
C PHE A 552 -9.73 4.69 -14.18
N LEU A 553 -10.23 3.52 -13.77
CA LEU A 553 -9.47 2.26 -13.80
C LEU A 553 -9.12 1.84 -15.24
N ARG A 554 -10.00 2.13 -16.21
CA ARG A 554 -9.73 1.92 -17.64
C ARG A 554 -8.52 2.73 -18.09
N LEU A 555 -8.52 4.04 -17.86
CA LEU A 555 -7.42 4.93 -18.27
C LEU A 555 -6.08 4.52 -17.66
N HIS A 556 -6.12 3.95 -16.46
CA HIS A 556 -4.96 3.34 -15.83
C HIS A 556 -4.51 2.04 -16.49
N SER A 557 -5.46 1.15 -16.81
CA SER A 557 -5.17 -0.17 -17.39
C SER A 557 -4.57 -0.07 -18.79
N THR A 558 -4.94 0.96 -19.56
CA THR A 558 -4.40 1.26 -20.91
C THR A 558 -3.12 2.09 -20.91
N TYR A 559 -2.54 2.34 -19.74
CA TYR A 559 -1.31 3.14 -19.52
C TYR A 559 -1.39 4.60 -19.97
N ARG A 560 -2.56 5.08 -20.39
CA ARG A 560 -2.75 6.46 -20.89
C ARG A 560 -2.72 7.49 -19.77
N HIS A 561 -3.21 7.15 -18.57
CA HIS A 561 -3.24 8.07 -17.44
C HIS A 561 -2.67 7.44 -16.16
N ASP A 562 -2.11 8.30 -15.31
CA ASP A 562 -1.59 7.98 -13.98
C ASP A 562 -2.35 8.79 -12.91
N LEU A 563 -2.43 8.25 -11.69
CA LEU A 563 -3.03 8.88 -10.53
C LEU A 563 -1.90 9.40 -9.66
N LYS A 564 -1.88 10.71 -9.47
CA LYS A 564 -0.95 11.38 -8.56
C LYS A 564 -1.76 12.03 -7.46
N ILE A 565 -1.44 11.70 -6.22
CA ILE A 565 -2.06 12.30 -5.04
C ILE A 565 -1.02 13.20 -4.39
N TYR A 566 -1.36 14.48 -4.28
CA TYR A 566 -0.55 15.47 -3.56
C TYR A 566 -1.31 15.87 -2.29
N ALA A 567 -0.60 15.86 -1.18
CA ALA A 567 -1.09 16.40 0.09
C ALA A 567 -0.16 17.53 0.50
N SER A 568 -0.70 18.59 1.11
CA SER A 568 0.15 19.59 1.74
C SER A 568 0.90 18.97 2.92
N ASP A 569 2.03 19.56 3.32
CA ASP A 569 2.83 19.13 4.50
C ASP A 569 2.10 19.32 5.84
N GLU A 570 0.84 19.73 5.76
CA GLU A 570 0.01 19.86 6.93
C GLU A 570 -0.53 18.49 7.33
N GLY A 571 -0.12 18.00 8.50
CA GLY A 571 -0.53 16.68 9.02
C GLY A 571 -2.04 16.43 8.98
N ARG A 572 -2.87 17.49 9.05
CA ARG A 572 -4.33 17.37 8.91
C ARG A 572 -4.77 16.89 7.53
N VAL A 573 -4.12 17.39 6.49
CA VAL A 573 -4.38 17.04 5.08
C VAL A 573 -3.75 15.68 4.79
N GLN A 574 -2.55 15.40 5.30
CA GLN A 574 -1.89 14.12 5.12
C GLN A 574 -2.73 12.94 5.65
N MET A 575 -3.33 13.07 6.83
CA MET A 575 -4.21 12.01 7.37
C MET A 575 -5.48 11.80 6.54
N THR A 576 -6.09 12.89 6.05
CA THR A 576 -7.27 12.80 5.17
C THR A 576 -6.89 12.20 3.81
N ALA A 577 -5.76 12.63 3.24
CA ALA A 577 -5.23 12.12 1.98
C ALA A 577 -4.85 10.64 2.10
N ALA A 578 -4.28 10.23 3.23
CA ALA A 578 -4.00 8.83 3.52
C ALA A 578 -5.31 8.01 3.62
N ALA A 579 -6.36 8.52 4.27
CA ALA A 579 -7.67 7.87 4.30
C ALA A 579 -8.34 7.80 2.90
N PHE A 580 -8.25 8.86 2.10
CA PHE A 580 -8.73 8.89 0.72
C PHE A 580 -7.97 7.89 -0.19
N ALA A 581 -6.65 7.81 -0.01
CA ALA A 581 -5.76 6.93 -0.75
C ALA A 581 -5.75 5.49 -0.22
N LYS A 582 -6.23 5.26 1.01
CA LYS A 582 -6.28 3.93 1.62
C LYS A 582 -7.09 3.00 0.73
N ILE A 583 -6.39 1.99 0.24
CA ILE A 583 -6.96 0.75 -0.28
C ILE A 583 -6.85 -0.26 0.86
N ARG A 584 -7.45 0.04 2.02
CA ARG A 584 -7.45 -0.90 3.15
C ARG A 584 -8.88 -1.21 3.56
N HIS A 585 -9.17 -2.51 3.55
CA HIS A 585 -10.26 -3.19 4.23
C HIS A 585 -11.68 -2.81 3.77
N MET A 586 -12.24 -3.59 2.84
CA MET A 586 -13.59 -4.08 3.15
C MET A 586 -13.40 -5.20 4.19
N ILE A 587 -13.45 -4.78 5.46
CA ILE A 587 -13.61 -5.57 6.70
C ILE A 587 -12.67 -6.77 6.86
#